data_AF-A0A3D5WJA0-F1
#
_entry.id   AF-A0A3D5WJA0-F1
#
_cell.length_a   1.000
_cell.length_b   1.000
_cell.length_c   1.000
_cell.angle_alpha   90.00
_cell.angle_beta   90.00
_cell.angle_gamma   90.00
#
_symmetry.space_group_name_H-M   'P 1'
#
loop_
_entity.id
_entity.type
_entity.pdbx_description
1 polymer ?
#
loop_
_entity_poly.entity_id
_entity_poly.type
_entity_poly.pdbx_seq_one_letter_code
_entity_poly.pdbx_strand_id
1 'polypeptide(L)' 'MTVETLYKFLELGYAKRGMWISEVADALNISYKNANRLTLAFGAHRTRIQDITPYDEFKNNITVQKIC' A
#
# COMPACT_ATOMS: atom_id res chain seq x y z
N MET A 1 12.83 -5.36 1.07
CA MET A 1 12.07 -4.31 1.81
C MET A 1 11.27 -5.01 2.89
N THR A 2 11.23 -4.50 4.12
CA THR A 2 10.38 -5.11 5.16
C THR A 2 8.93 -4.62 5.00
N VAL A 3 7.97 -5.40 5.50
CA VAL A 3 6.55 -5.04 5.49
C VAL A 3 6.31 -3.73 6.26
N GLU A 4 7.10 -3.46 7.30
CA GLU A 4 7.06 -2.20 8.04
C GLU A 4 7.48 -1.00 7.19
N THR A 5 8.58 -1.11 6.42
CA THR A 5 9.03 -0.06 5.51
C THR A 5 8.00 0.21 4.42
N LEU A 6 7.39 -0.84 3.88
CA LEU A 6 6.32 -0.72 2.90
C LEU A 6 5.10 -0.01 3.49
N TYR A 7 4.68 -0.37 4.71
CA TYR A 7 3.55 0.25 5.38
C TYR A 7 3.78 1.76 5.58
N LYS A 8 4.96 2.14 6.09
CA LYS A 8 5.37 3.55 6.24
C LYS A 8 5.44 4.28 4.90
N PHE A 9 5.90 3.61 3.83
CA PHE A 9 5.93 4.17 2.49
C PHE A 9 4.51 4.49 1.98
N LEU A 10 3.56 3.58 2.14
CA LEU A 10 2.17 3.79 1.74
C LEU A 10 1.50 4.87 2.60
N GLU A 11 1.75 4.89 3.90
CA GLU A 11 1.23 5.93 4.80
C GLU A 11 1.72 7.34 4.41
N LEU A 12 3.01 7.50 4.16
CA LEU A 12 3.60 8.81 3.84
C LEU A 12 3.40 9.23 2.39
N GLY A 13 3.50 8.29 1.46
CA GLY A 13 3.41 8.54 0.01
C GLY A 13 1.97 8.49 -0.49
N TYR A 14 1.33 7.34 -0.34
CA TYR A 14 0.01 7.11 -0.92
C TYR A 14 -1.11 7.80 -0.14
N ALA A 15 -1.11 7.71 1.20
CA ALA A 15 -2.16 8.31 2.04
C ALA A 15 -1.99 9.83 2.23
N LYS A 16 -0.78 10.30 2.56
CA LYS A 16 -0.53 11.73 2.86
C LYS A 16 -0.20 12.58 1.63
N ARG A 17 0.59 12.08 0.68
CA ARG A 17 0.97 12.85 -0.52
C ARG A 17 0.04 12.62 -1.72
N GLY A 18 -0.88 11.64 -1.64
CA GLY A 18 -1.83 11.35 -2.70
C GLY A 18 -1.18 10.76 -3.95
N MET A 19 -0.12 9.97 -3.78
CA MET A 19 0.54 9.27 -4.90
C MET A 19 -0.47 8.47 -5.72
N TRP A 20 -0.25 8.39 -7.02
CA TRP A 20 -0.98 7.51 -7.91
C TRP A 20 -0.50 6.06 -7.75
N ILE A 21 -1.37 5.11 -8.07
CA ILE A 21 -1.00 3.68 -8.05
C ILE A 21 0.18 3.40 -9.00
N SER A 22 0.27 4.13 -10.12
CA SER A 22 1.42 4.04 -11.03
C SER A 22 2.73 4.45 -10.34
N GLU A 23 2.72 5.55 -9.59
CA GLU A 23 3.91 5.99 -8.85
C GLU A 23 4.28 5.02 -7.73
N VAL A 24 3.30 4.38 -7.10
CA VAL A 24 3.53 3.28 -6.14
C VAL A 24 4.15 2.07 -6.84
N ALA A 25 3.66 1.72 -8.04
CA ALA A 25 4.18 0.61 -8.82
C ALA A 25 5.64 0.84 -9.23
N ASP A 26 5.95 2.05 -9.72
CA ASP A 26 7.29 2.45 -10.12
C ASP A 26 8.25 2.49 -8.93
N ALA A 27 7.84 3.09 -7.81
CA ALA A 27 8.67 3.21 -6.61
C ALA A 27 8.99 1.87 -5.95
N LEU A 28 8.05 0.91 -6.01
CA LEU A 28 8.24 -0.43 -5.45
C LEU A 28 8.78 -1.43 -6.48
N ASN A 29 8.95 -1.01 -7.74
CA ASN A 29 9.32 -1.86 -8.88
C ASN A 29 8.44 -3.13 -9.00
N ILE A 30 7.12 -2.94 -8.92
CA ILE A 30 6.11 -4.01 -9.01
C ILE A 30 5.12 -3.74 -10.13
N SER A 31 4.39 -4.76 -10.56
CA SER A 31 3.31 -4.55 -11.53
C SER A 31 2.22 -3.63 -10.97
N TYR A 32 1.59 -2.84 -11.85
CA TYR A 32 0.44 -2.00 -11.51
C TYR A 32 -0.68 -2.79 -10.81
N LYS A 33 -0.89 -4.05 -11.21
CA LYS A 33 -1.86 -4.96 -10.58
C LYS A 33 -1.52 -5.24 -9.11
N ASN A 34 -0.24 -5.44 -8.79
CA ASN A 34 0.21 -5.67 -7.42
C ASN A 34 0.18 -4.37 -6.60
N ALA A 35 0.54 -3.24 -7.20
CA ALA A 35 0.42 -1.93 -6.55
C ALA A 35 -1.04 -1.63 -6.17
N ASN A 36 -1.99 -1.86 -7.08
CA ASN A 36 -3.41 -1.68 -6.80
C ASN A 36 -3.90 -2.60 -5.67
N ARG A 37 -3.47 -3.87 -5.66
CA ARG A 37 -3.80 -4.81 -4.58
C ARG A 37 -3.23 -4.37 -3.23
N LEU A 38 -2.01 -3.83 -3.23
CA LEU A 38 -1.36 -3.27 -2.05
C LEU A 38 -2.12 -2.07 -1.49
N THR A 39 -2.51 -1.13 -2.34
CA THR A 39 -3.25 0.06 -1.92
C THR A 39 -4.65 -0.28 -1.42
N LEU A 40 -5.29 -1.32 -1.99
CA LEU A 40 -6.56 -1.86 -1.49
C LEU A 40 -6.40 -2.52 -0.12
N ALA A 41 -5.36 -3.34 0.07
CA ALA A 41 -5.08 -3.99 1.34
C ALA A 41 -4.70 -3.00 2.45
N PHE A 42 -4.23 -1.81 2.08
CA PHE A 42 -3.93 -0.70 2.99
C PHE A 42 -5.18 0.11 3.38
N GLY A 43 -6.32 -0.07 2.69
CA GLY A 43 -7.58 0.62 3.00
C GLY A 43 -7.69 2.06 2.48
N ALA A 44 -6.64 2.64 1.90
CA ALA A 44 -6.69 4.00 1.36
C ALA A 44 -7.37 4.02 -0.02
N HIS A 45 -8.62 4.50 -0.07
CA HIS A 45 -9.26 4.88 -1.32
C HIS A 45 -9.16 6.39 -1.53
N ARG A 46 -8.71 6.81 -2.71
CA ARG A 46 -8.52 8.24 -3.08
C ARG A 46 -9.77 9.10 -2.88
N THR A 47 -10.96 8.47 -2.87
CA THR A 47 -12.28 9.11 -2.67
C THR A 47 -12.90 8.84 -1.29
N ARG A 48 -12.31 7.96 -0.47
CA ARG A 48 -12.72 7.64 0.89
C ARG A 48 -11.47 7.35 1.71
N ILE A 49 -10.89 8.42 2.25
CA ILE A 49 -9.86 8.33 3.32
C ILE A 49 -10.60 7.94 4.60
N GLN A 50 -11.18 6.75 4.63
CA GLN A 50 -11.79 6.18 5.81
C GLN A 50 -11.16 4.80 5.99
N ASP A 51 -10.38 4.73 7.06
CA ASP A 51 -9.78 3.53 7.64
C ASP A 51 -8.57 2.95 6.89
N ILE A 52 -7.43 3.62 7.08
CA ILE A 52 -6.12 2.97 6.88
C ILE A 52 -6.12 1.70 7.73
N THR A 53 -5.91 0.55 7.08
CA THR A 53 -5.86 -0.74 7.76
C THR A 53 -4.71 -0.74 8.78
N PRO A 54 -4.96 -1.10 10.05
CA PRO A 54 -3.91 -1.16 11.07
C PRO A 54 -2.72 -2.04 10.62
N TYR A 55 -1.52 -1.69 11.06
CA TYR A 55 -0.29 -2.39 10.66
C TYR A 55 -0.34 -3.90 10.92
N ASP A 56 -0.90 -4.33 12.05
CA ASP A 56 -0.98 -5.76 12.39
C ASP A 56 -1.86 -6.53 11.41
N GLU A 57 -2.97 -5.94 10.95
CA GLU A 57 -3.84 -6.54 9.94
C GLU A 57 -3.18 -6.51 8.55
N PHE A 58 -2.54 -5.40 8.20
CA PHE A 58 -1.82 -5.25 6.94
C PHE A 58 -0.67 -6.26 6.82
N LYS A 59 0.10 -6.45 7.90
CA LYS A 59 1.22 -7.39 7.97
C LYS A 59 0.76 -8.83 7.79
N ASN A 60 -0.39 -9.19 8.34
CA ASN A 60 -0.92 -10.55 8.25
C ASN A 60 -1.71 -10.81 6.95
N ASN A 61 -1.83 -9.81 6.06
CA ASN A 61 -2.54 -9.97 4.80
C ASN A 61 -1.76 -10.85 3.80
N ILE A 62 -2.38 -11.95 3.38
CA ILE A 62 -1.79 -12.92 2.44
C ILE A 62 -1.35 -12.27 1.12
N THR A 63 -2.06 -11.24 0.66
CA THR A 63 -1.72 -10.54 -0.58
C THR A 63 -0.47 -9.69 -0.41
N VAL A 64 -0.34 -9.00 0.73
CA VAL A 64 0.85 -8.21 1.08
C VAL A 64 2.07 -9.12 1.21
N GLN A 65 1.92 -10.25 1.90
CA GLN A 65 2.96 -11.28 2.08
C GLN A 65 3.39 -11.97 0.77
N LYS A 66 2.55 -11.96 -0.28
CA LYS A 66 2.91 -12.51 -1.60
C LYS A 66 3.59 -11.48 -2.51
N ILE A 67 3.49 -10.20 -2.20
CA ILE A 67 4.07 -9.10 -2.98
C ILE A 67 5.40 -8.63 -2.37
N CYS A 68 5.54 -8.69 -1.04
CA CYS A 68 6.80 -8.48 -0.32
C CYS A 68 7.66 -9.73 -0.30
#